data_AF-A0A8J0R401-F1
#
_entry.id   AF-A0A8J0R401-F1
#
_cell.length_a   1.000
_cell.length_b   1.000
_cell.length_c   1.000
_cell.angle_alpha   90.00
_cell.angle_beta   90.00
_cell.angle_gamma   90.00
#
_symmetry.space_group_name_H-M   'P 1'
#
loop_
_entity.id
_entity.type
_entity.pdbx_description
1 polymer ?
#
loop_
_entity_poly.entity_id
_entity_poly.type
_entity_poly.pdbx_seq_one_letter_code
_entity_poly.pdbx_strand_id
1 'polypeptide(L)'
;MRMQFWRDAVQDIYKETPPHHPVALALSQAVQRHRLTKRWFMRMIDAREQNLDDRTYRNIQELETYAENTQSSLLYLILETLGIKDVQADHAASHIGKAQGIITCMRAVPYHSSRRQVFLPIDICMLHRASQEDFIRGSLEKNVKDVIFDIASQAHVHLEHARSFKKRIPKSAFPAFNITVALDWHLKTLRKADFNIFHPSLQRKNTLLPLSLYVRSWKQSY
;
A
#
# COMPACT_ATOMS: atom_id res chain seq x y z
N MET A 1 -4.31 22.90 6.71
CA MET A 1 -3.03 23.62 6.51
C MET A 1 -1.96 22.78 5.81
N ARG A 2 -1.58 21.59 6.30
CA ARG A 2 -0.46 20.82 5.70
C ARG A 2 -0.79 20.13 4.36
N MET A 3 -2.01 19.62 4.16
CA MET A 3 -2.44 19.06 2.86
C MET A 3 -2.66 20.14 1.80
N GLN A 4 -3.23 21.29 2.22
CA GLN A 4 -3.39 22.44 1.34
C GLN A 4 -2.06 22.93 0.76
N PHE A 5 -1.01 23.03 1.59
CA PHE A 5 0.33 23.37 1.09
C PHE A 5 0.79 22.43 -0.03
N TRP A 6 0.63 21.12 0.12
CA TRP A 6 1.03 20.16 -0.92
C TRP A 6 0.14 20.21 -2.15
N ARG A 7 -1.15 20.52 -1.99
CA ARG A 7 -2.07 20.77 -3.09
C ARG A 7 -1.58 21.94 -3.94
N ASP A 8 -1.27 23.06 -3.30
CA ASP A 8 -0.81 24.28 -3.96
C ASP A 8 0.58 24.05 -4.58
N ALA A 9 1.50 23.42 -3.84
CA ALA A 9 2.83 23.08 -4.35
C ALA A 9 2.77 22.22 -5.61
N VAL A 10 1.90 21.20 -5.65
CA VAL A 10 1.68 20.42 -6.88
C VAL A 10 1.09 21.29 -7.98
N GLN A 11 0.11 22.15 -7.70
CA GLN A 11 -0.41 23.05 -8.74
C GLN A 11 0.68 23.94 -9.34
N ASP A 12 1.54 24.51 -8.50
CA ASP A 12 2.57 25.45 -8.89
C ASP A 12 3.74 24.76 -9.61
N ILE A 13 4.08 23.52 -9.24
CA ILE A 13 5.02 22.68 -10.01
C ILE A 13 4.58 22.53 -11.46
N TYR A 14 3.29 22.30 -11.71
CA TYR A 14 2.74 22.16 -13.08
C TYR A 14 2.50 23.50 -13.78
N LYS A 15 2.67 24.63 -13.08
CA LYS A 15 2.74 25.97 -13.67
C LYS A 15 4.18 26.44 -13.87
N GLU A 16 5.17 25.58 -13.62
CA GLU A 16 6.61 25.89 -13.70
C GLU A 16 7.08 26.94 -12.67
N THR A 17 6.34 27.12 -11.57
CA THR A 17 6.67 28.05 -10.48
C THR A 17 6.79 27.31 -9.14
N PRO A 18 7.64 26.27 -9.01
CA PRO A 18 7.68 25.46 -7.80
C PRO A 18 8.05 26.30 -6.57
N PRO A 19 7.42 26.06 -5.40
CA PRO A 19 7.79 26.77 -4.17
C PRO A 19 9.22 26.43 -3.76
N HIS A 20 9.87 27.36 -3.04
CA HIS A 20 11.23 27.20 -2.50
C HIS A 20 11.28 26.19 -1.34
N HIS A 21 10.95 24.94 -1.63
CA HIS A 21 10.99 23.80 -0.73
C HIS A 21 11.80 22.67 -1.39
N PRO A 22 12.84 22.10 -0.74
CA PRO A 22 13.75 21.14 -1.38
C PRO A 22 13.05 19.97 -2.07
N VAL A 23 12.04 19.40 -1.42
CA VAL A 23 11.24 18.30 -1.98
C VAL A 23 10.41 18.75 -3.19
N ALA A 24 9.87 19.97 -3.18
CA ALA A 24 9.05 20.48 -4.28
C ALA A 24 9.92 20.79 -5.51
N LEU A 25 11.13 21.31 -5.30
CA LEU A 25 12.11 21.52 -6.37
C LEU A 25 12.56 20.20 -6.99
N ALA A 26 12.92 19.20 -6.19
CA ALA A 26 13.27 17.87 -6.69
C ALA A 26 12.09 17.19 -7.42
N LEU A 27 10.87 17.34 -6.89
CA LEU A 27 9.67 16.83 -7.54
C LEU A 27 9.41 17.54 -8.87
N SER A 28 9.61 18.86 -8.95
CA SER A 28 9.49 19.63 -10.19
C SER A 28 10.43 19.11 -11.27
N GLN A 29 11.70 18.85 -10.92
CA GLN A 29 12.67 18.24 -11.84
C GLN A 29 12.21 16.85 -12.33
N ALA A 30 11.69 16.01 -11.42
CA ALA A 30 11.17 14.69 -11.79
C ALA A 30 9.93 14.77 -12.68
N VAL A 31 9.00 15.67 -12.40
CA VAL A 31 7.80 15.93 -13.20
C VAL A 31 8.18 16.35 -14.61
N GLN A 32 9.12 17.29 -14.76
CA GLN A 32 9.59 17.76 -16.08
C GLN A 32 10.33 16.65 -16.84
N ARG A 33 11.22 15.92 -16.17
CA ARG A 33 12.03 14.85 -16.78
C ARG A 33 11.20 13.68 -17.28
N HIS A 34 10.20 13.25 -16.51
CA HIS A 34 9.43 12.03 -16.78
C HIS A 34 8.01 12.30 -17.27
N ARG A 35 7.59 13.57 -17.39
CA ARG A 35 6.24 13.99 -17.76
C ARG A 35 5.17 13.32 -16.89
N LEU A 36 5.38 13.36 -15.58
CA LEU A 36 4.51 12.70 -14.62
C LEU A 36 3.10 13.30 -14.64
N THR A 37 2.10 12.47 -14.40
CA THR A 37 0.69 12.87 -14.49
C THR A 37 0.22 13.53 -13.20
N LYS A 38 -0.23 14.79 -13.29
CA LYS A 38 -0.74 15.59 -12.15
C LYS A 38 -1.81 14.88 -11.34
N ARG A 39 -2.72 14.18 -12.03
CA ARG A 39 -3.87 13.51 -11.43
C ARG A 39 -3.46 12.54 -10.31
N TRP A 40 -2.36 11.80 -10.46
CA TRP A 40 -1.93 10.82 -9.46
C TRP A 40 -1.49 11.49 -8.15
N PHE A 41 -0.81 12.63 -8.24
CA PHE A 41 -0.47 13.44 -7.06
C PHE A 41 -1.70 13.99 -6.37
N MET A 42 -2.62 14.60 -7.13
CA MET A 42 -3.85 15.18 -6.58
C MET A 42 -4.69 14.11 -5.88
N ARG A 43 -4.87 12.95 -6.52
CA ARG A 43 -5.60 11.80 -5.96
C ARG A 43 -5.02 11.32 -4.62
N MET A 44 -3.69 11.29 -4.50
CA MET A 44 -3.01 10.96 -3.24
C MET A 44 -3.22 12.01 -2.14
N ILE A 45 -3.29 13.29 -2.50
CA ILE A 45 -3.55 14.39 -1.57
C ILE A 45 -5.00 14.35 -1.11
N ASP A 46 -5.94 14.22 -2.06
CA ASP A 46 -7.39 14.13 -1.80
C ASP A 46 -7.70 12.97 -0.84
N ALA A 47 -7.17 11.77 -1.11
CA ALA A 47 -7.41 10.61 -0.25
C ALA A 47 -6.84 10.77 1.16
N ARG A 48 -5.67 11.41 1.29
CA ARG A 48 -5.08 11.68 2.61
C ARG A 48 -5.82 12.77 3.37
N GLU A 49 -6.31 13.79 2.67
CA GLU A 49 -7.12 14.86 3.27
C GLU A 49 -8.45 14.32 3.80
N GLN A 50 -9.12 13.47 3.04
CA GLN A 50 -10.37 12.81 3.46
C GLN A 50 -10.18 11.87 4.66
N ASN A 51 -8.96 11.38 4.89
CA ASN A 51 -8.61 10.47 5.98
C ASN A 51 -7.95 11.17 7.18
N LEU A 52 -7.94 12.51 7.24
CA LEU A 52 -7.33 13.25 8.36
C LEU A 52 -8.03 13.02 9.70
N ASP A 53 -9.33 12.71 9.66
CA ASP A 53 -10.13 12.41 10.86
C ASP A 53 -9.98 10.94 11.31
N ASP A 54 -9.02 10.19 10.75
CA ASP A 54 -8.78 8.79 11.06
C ASP A 54 -10.07 7.95 11.00
N ARG A 55 -10.81 8.06 9.90
CA ARG A 55 -12.09 7.35 9.73
C ARG A 55 -11.86 5.85 9.62
N THR A 56 -12.64 5.07 10.37
CA THR A 56 -12.68 3.61 10.25
C THR A 56 -13.32 3.19 8.94
N TYR A 57 -12.76 2.17 8.28
CA TYR A 57 -13.35 1.59 7.07
C TYR A 57 -14.59 0.78 7.40
N ARG A 58 -15.70 1.04 6.70
CA ARG A 58 -16.94 0.28 6.88
C ARG A 58 -16.81 -1.13 6.34
N ASN A 59 -16.10 -1.27 5.22
CA ASN A 59 -15.87 -2.53 4.54
C ASN A 59 -14.49 -2.60 3.89
N ILE A 60 -14.14 -3.78 3.40
CA ILE A 60 -12.87 -3.99 2.71
C ILE A 60 -12.75 -3.14 1.42
N GLN A 61 -13.86 -2.88 0.72
CA GLN A 61 -13.86 -2.07 -0.51
C GLN A 61 -13.47 -0.61 -0.25
N GLU A 62 -13.82 -0.03 0.90
CA GLU A 62 -13.37 1.31 1.29
C GLU A 62 -11.85 1.33 1.53
N LEU A 63 -11.31 0.31 2.19
CA LEU A 63 -9.85 0.16 2.37
C LEU A 63 -9.14 -0.02 1.02
N GLU A 64 -9.68 -0.84 0.13
CA GLU A 64 -9.16 -1.00 -1.24
C GLU A 64 -9.22 0.31 -2.02
N THR A 65 -10.30 1.08 -1.91
CA THR A 65 -10.46 2.38 -2.58
C THR A 65 -9.43 3.37 -2.07
N TYR A 66 -9.21 3.42 -0.76
CA TYR A 66 -8.16 4.24 -0.17
C TYR A 66 -6.76 3.81 -0.65
N ALA A 67 -6.49 2.50 -0.70
CA ALA A 67 -5.23 1.96 -1.19
C ALA A 67 -5.00 2.26 -2.69
N GLU A 68 -6.05 2.17 -3.50
CA GLU A 68 -6.04 2.51 -4.93
C GLU A 68 -5.75 3.99 -5.14
N ASN A 69 -6.32 4.86 -4.31
CA ASN A 69 -6.07 6.30 -4.38
C ASN A 69 -4.68 6.71 -3.85
N THR A 70 -4.05 5.90 -3.00
CA THR A 70 -2.76 6.22 -2.37
C THR A 70 -1.60 5.41 -2.92
N GLN A 71 -1.56 4.11 -2.67
CA GLN A 71 -0.46 3.21 -3.01
C GLN A 71 -0.42 2.93 -4.52
N SER A 72 -1.56 2.67 -5.16
CA SER A 72 -1.58 2.44 -6.61
C SER A 72 -1.23 3.71 -7.39
N SER A 73 -1.73 4.88 -6.97
CA SER A 73 -1.33 6.18 -7.53
C SER A 73 0.18 6.39 -7.52
N LEU A 74 0.87 5.97 -6.45
CA LEU A 74 2.32 6.02 -6.38
C LEU A 74 2.98 5.04 -7.36
N LEU A 75 2.44 3.82 -7.50
CA LEU A 75 2.94 2.84 -8.47
C LEU A 75 2.75 3.31 -9.93
N TYR A 76 1.65 3.97 -10.27
CA TYR A 76 1.46 4.58 -11.59
C TYR A 76 2.53 5.63 -11.88
N LEU A 77 2.85 6.49 -10.91
CA LEU A 77 3.95 7.46 -11.04
C LEU A 77 5.31 6.76 -11.20
N ILE A 78 5.55 5.65 -10.49
CA ILE A 78 6.79 4.87 -10.65
C ILE A 78 6.86 4.26 -12.07
N LEU A 79 5.76 3.72 -12.60
CA LEU A 79 5.71 3.26 -14.00
C LEU A 79 6.00 4.40 -14.99
N GLU A 80 5.46 5.59 -14.77
CA GLU A 80 5.73 6.78 -15.59
C GLU A 80 7.21 7.18 -15.53
N THR A 81 7.87 7.10 -14.38
CA THR A 81 9.33 7.35 -14.29
C THR A 81 10.16 6.34 -15.09
N LEU A 82 9.67 5.11 -15.25
CA LEU A 82 10.26 4.08 -16.10
C LEU A 82 9.90 4.23 -17.59
N GLY A 83 9.10 5.25 -17.95
CA GLY A 83 8.65 5.50 -19.32
C GLY A 83 7.58 4.51 -19.79
N ILE A 84 6.84 3.89 -18.87
CA ILE A 84 5.90 2.82 -19.18
C ILE A 84 4.49 3.37 -19.24
N LYS A 85 3.84 3.18 -20.39
CA LYS A 85 2.43 3.51 -20.63
C LYS A 85 1.75 2.28 -21.18
N ASP A 86 1.38 1.38 -20.28
CA ASP A 86 0.83 0.07 -20.62
C ASP A 86 -0.34 -0.26 -19.69
N VAL A 87 -1.51 -0.52 -20.28
CA VAL A 87 -2.75 -0.75 -19.53
C VAL A 87 -2.67 -2.02 -18.66
N GLN A 88 -1.94 -3.06 -19.11
CA GLN A 88 -1.76 -4.27 -18.31
C GLN A 88 -0.84 -4.02 -17.12
N ALA A 89 0.20 -3.19 -17.30
CA ALA A 89 1.07 -2.75 -16.22
C ALA A 89 0.29 -1.91 -15.19
N ASP A 90 -0.62 -1.03 -15.65
CA ASP A 90 -1.50 -0.27 -14.77
C ASP A 90 -2.46 -1.18 -13.99
N HIS A 91 -3.05 -2.21 -14.62
CA HIS A 91 -3.87 -3.18 -13.91
C HIS A 91 -3.09 -3.95 -12.83
N ALA A 92 -1.84 -4.36 -13.12
CA ALA A 92 -0.99 -4.98 -12.12
C ALA A 92 -0.62 -4.00 -11.00
N ALA A 93 -0.27 -2.75 -11.32
CA ALA A 93 0.02 -1.70 -10.35
C ALA A 93 -1.18 -1.43 -9.43
N SER A 94 -2.41 -1.41 -9.97
CA SER A 94 -3.64 -1.26 -9.20
C SER A 94 -3.78 -2.36 -8.14
N HIS A 95 -3.65 -3.62 -8.55
CA HIS A 95 -3.77 -4.75 -7.63
C HIS A 95 -2.62 -4.79 -6.61
N ILE A 96 -1.39 -4.51 -7.01
CA ILE A 96 -0.24 -4.46 -6.08
C ILE A 96 -0.43 -3.34 -5.06
N GLY A 97 -0.88 -2.15 -5.50
CA GLY A 97 -1.13 -1.02 -4.62
C GLY A 97 -2.24 -1.31 -3.61
N LYS A 98 -3.34 -1.94 -4.03
CA LYS A 98 -4.39 -2.42 -3.12
C LYS A 98 -3.86 -3.42 -2.10
N ALA A 99 -3.13 -4.45 -2.54
CA ALA A 99 -2.50 -5.41 -1.63
C ALA A 99 -1.55 -4.74 -0.63
N GLN A 100 -0.74 -3.78 -1.10
CA GLN A 100 0.15 -3.00 -0.25
C GLN A 100 -0.62 -2.18 0.80
N GLY A 101 -1.71 -1.54 0.42
CA GLY A 101 -2.56 -0.77 1.35
C GLY A 101 -3.19 -1.66 2.42
N ILE A 102 -3.76 -2.80 2.03
CA ILE A 102 -4.34 -3.78 2.97
C ILE A 102 -3.26 -4.28 3.95
N ILE A 103 -2.10 -4.69 3.44
CA ILE A 103 -0.98 -5.14 4.29
C ILE A 103 -0.48 -4.01 5.20
N THR A 104 -0.45 -2.77 4.73
CA THR A 104 -0.04 -1.62 5.56
C THR A 104 -1.01 -1.39 6.70
N CYS A 105 -2.33 -1.47 6.43
CA CYS A 105 -3.37 -1.40 7.45
C CYS A 105 -3.19 -2.48 8.51
N MET A 106 -3.01 -3.75 8.10
CA MET A 106 -2.77 -4.87 9.03
C MET A 106 -1.49 -4.67 9.85
N ARG A 107 -0.39 -4.27 9.21
CA ARG A 107 0.90 -4.04 9.89
C ARG A 107 0.84 -2.94 10.93
N ALA A 108 -0.06 -1.98 10.76
CA ALA A 108 -0.24 -0.87 11.69
C ALA A 108 -1.11 -1.25 12.90
N VAL A 109 -1.81 -2.40 12.88
CA VAL A 109 -2.70 -2.84 13.97
C VAL A 109 -2.01 -2.80 15.34
N PRO A 110 -0.82 -3.42 15.56
CA PRO A 110 -0.21 -3.40 16.89
C PRO A 110 0.10 -1.98 17.39
N TYR A 111 0.51 -1.09 16.48
CA TYR A 111 0.79 0.30 16.81
C TYR A 111 -0.48 1.07 17.17
N HIS A 112 -1.55 0.93 16.38
CA HIS A 112 -2.82 1.61 16.65
C HIS A 112 -3.51 1.04 17.89
N SER A 113 -3.46 -0.27 18.10
CA SER A 113 -3.97 -0.93 19.31
C SER A 113 -3.32 -0.37 20.58
N SER A 114 -2.00 -0.14 20.59
CA SER A 114 -1.31 0.49 21.73
C SER A 114 -1.76 1.93 22.02
N ARG A 115 -2.43 2.57 21.06
CA ARG A 115 -3.04 3.91 21.17
C ARG A 115 -4.56 3.85 21.32
N ARG A 116 -5.11 2.66 21.57
CA ARG A 116 -6.54 2.39 21.70
C ARG A 116 -7.34 2.74 20.44
N GLN A 117 -6.73 2.59 19.27
CA GLN A 117 -7.35 2.83 17.96
C GLN A 117 -7.34 1.54 17.12
N VAL A 118 -8.39 1.32 16.32
CA VAL A 118 -8.50 0.16 15.41
C VAL A 118 -9.06 0.64 14.07
N PHE A 119 -8.33 0.40 12.99
CA PHE A 119 -8.68 0.84 11.63
C PHE A 119 -8.97 -0.33 10.67
N LEU A 120 -9.34 -1.48 11.20
CA LEU A 120 -9.71 -2.65 10.38
C LEU A 120 -11.14 -2.48 9.82
N PRO A 121 -11.46 -3.09 8.67
CA PRO A 121 -12.82 -3.12 8.12
C PRO A 121 -13.84 -3.64 9.13
N ILE A 122 -14.86 -2.82 9.41
CA ILE A 122 -15.85 -3.11 10.46
C ILE A 122 -16.70 -4.33 10.11
N ASP A 123 -17.10 -4.50 8.84
CA ASP A 123 -17.83 -5.66 8.35
C ASP A 123 -17.17 -7.00 8.67
N ILE A 124 -15.86 -7.11 8.47
CA ILE A 124 -15.09 -8.33 8.74
C ILE A 124 -14.97 -8.55 10.25
N CYS A 125 -14.73 -7.49 11.03
CA CYS A 125 -14.74 -7.59 12.50
C CYS A 125 -16.10 -8.10 13.03
N MET A 126 -17.21 -7.58 12.49
CA MET A 126 -18.56 -8.01 12.86
C MET A 126 -18.83 -9.47 12.45
N LEU A 127 -18.40 -9.89 11.26
CA LEU A 127 -18.56 -11.25 10.76
C LEU A 127 -18.02 -12.29 11.74
N HIS A 128 -16.83 -12.03 12.31
CA HIS A 128 -16.16 -12.91 13.27
C HIS A 128 -16.48 -12.60 14.73
N ARG A 129 -17.37 -11.65 15.00
CA ARG A 129 -17.72 -11.18 16.36
C ARG A 129 -16.48 -10.75 17.15
N ALA A 130 -15.52 -10.13 16.49
CA ALA A 130 -14.34 -9.55 17.11
C ALA A 130 -14.62 -8.08 17.44
N SER A 131 -14.54 -7.74 18.72
CA SER A 131 -14.70 -6.37 19.20
C SER A 131 -13.41 -5.56 18.99
N GLN A 132 -13.51 -4.23 18.97
CA GLN A 132 -12.32 -3.38 18.94
C GLN A 132 -11.43 -3.60 20.17
N GLU A 133 -12.03 -3.88 21.33
CA GLU A 133 -11.31 -4.13 22.58
C GLU A 133 -10.42 -5.38 22.49
N ASP A 134 -10.84 -6.41 21.74
CA ASP A 134 -10.03 -7.61 21.52
C ASP A 134 -8.70 -7.27 20.83
N PHE A 135 -8.74 -6.36 19.85
CA PHE A 135 -7.53 -5.87 19.21
C PHE A 135 -6.71 -4.94 20.10
N ILE A 136 -7.36 -4.09 20.90
CA ILE A 136 -6.68 -3.16 21.82
C ILE A 136 -5.90 -3.93 22.90
N ARG A 137 -6.46 -5.04 23.41
CA ARG A 137 -5.82 -5.92 24.39
C ARG A 137 -4.76 -6.84 23.80
N GLY A 138 -4.63 -6.91 22.48
CA GLY A 138 -3.74 -7.87 21.83
C GLY A 138 -4.21 -9.32 21.98
N SER A 139 -5.53 -9.54 21.93
CA SER A 139 -6.13 -10.87 22.10
C SER A 139 -5.58 -11.86 21.07
N LEU A 140 -5.34 -13.08 21.53
CA LEU A 140 -4.86 -14.22 20.73
C LEU A 140 -5.99 -15.19 20.38
N GLU A 141 -7.24 -14.79 20.63
CA GLU A 141 -8.43 -15.58 20.36
C GLU A 141 -8.62 -15.86 18.87
N LYS A 142 -9.40 -16.90 18.59
CA LYS A 142 -9.65 -17.36 17.23
C LYS A 142 -10.36 -16.31 16.37
N ASN A 143 -11.34 -15.59 16.92
CA ASN A 143 -12.06 -14.52 16.22
C ASN A 143 -11.10 -13.44 15.67
N VAL A 144 -10.11 -12.99 16.45
CA VAL A 144 -9.12 -11.99 16.02
C VAL A 144 -8.26 -12.56 14.89
N LYS A 145 -7.81 -13.81 15.00
CA LYS A 145 -7.04 -14.48 13.94
C LYS A 145 -7.86 -14.65 12.66
N ASP A 146 -9.14 -15.00 12.77
CA ASP A 146 -10.04 -15.19 11.64
C ASP A 146 -10.30 -13.86 10.89
N VAL A 147 -10.42 -12.72 11.60
CA VAL A 147 -10.47 -11.39 10.97
C VAL A 147 -9.20 -11.10 10.17
N ILE A 148 -8.03 -11.32 10.79
CA ILE A 148 -6.74 -11.08 10.14
C ILE A 148 -6.54 -12.03 8.95
N PHE A 149 -7.01 -13.28 9.05
CA PHE A 149 -7.01 -14.25 7.97
C PHE A 149 -7.81 -13.76 6.76
N ASP A 150 -9.04 -13.28 6.95
CA ASP A 150 -9.89 -12.81 5.85
C ASP A 150 -9.28 -11.58 5.16
N ILE A 151 -8.78 -10.61 5.94
CA ILE A 151 -8.14 -9.41 5.39
C ILE A 151 -6.84 -9.77 4.65
N ALA A 152 -6.02 -10.66 5.21
CA ALA A 152 -4.80 -11.14 4.56
C ALA A 152 -5.11 -11.92 3.27
N SER A 153 -6.22 -12.65 3.23
CA SER A 153 -6.69 -13.36 2.05
C SER A 153 -7.04 -12.41 0.91
N GLN A 154 -7.70 -11.28 1.21
CA GLN A 154 -7.98 -10.25 0.19
C GLN A 154 -6.70 -9.65 -0.39
N ALA A 155 -5.70 -9.35 0.46
CA ALA A 155 -4.40 -8.90 -0.02
C ALA A 155 -3.71 -9.96 -0.91
N HIS A 156 -3.81 -11.25 -0.54
CA HIS A 156 -3.24 -12.33 -1.32
C HIS A 156 -3.91 -12.48 -2.69
N VAL A 157 -5.23 -12.42 -2.76
CA VAL A 157 -6.00 -12.48 -4.02
C VAL A 157 -5.56 -11.37 -4.97
N HIS A 158 -5.37 -10.15 -4.48
CA HIS A 158 -4.84 -9.06 -5.30
C HIS A 158 -3.42 -9.34 -5.84
N LEU A 159 -2.52 -9.89 -5.04
CA LEU A 159 -1.19 -10.26 -5.53
C LEU A 159 -1.26 -11.34 -6.62
N GLU A 160 -2.12 -12.34 -6.47
CA GLU A 160 -2.32 -13.37 -7.49
C GLU A 160 -2.94 -12.79 -8.77
N HIS A 161 -3.90 -11.87 -8.66
CA HIS A 161 -4.44 -11.15 -9.81
C HIS A 161 -3.36 -10.33 -10.52
N ALA A 162 -2.52 -9.59 -9.78
CA ALA A 162 -1.40 -8.85 -10.36
C ALA A 162 -0.42 -9.76 -11.12
N ARG A 163 -0.19 -10.97 -10.61
CA ARG A 163 0.68 -11.98 -11.24
C ARG A 163 0.08 -12.58 -12.50
N SER A 164 -1.25 -12.65 -12.60
CA SER A 164 -1.91 -13.13 -13.82
C SER A 164 -1.54 -12.30 -15.06
N PHE A 165 -1.20 -11.01 -14.87
CA PHE A 165 -0.76 -10.10 -15.92
C PHE A 165 0.72 -10.25 -16.31
N LYS A 166 1.53 -11.02 -15.56
CA LYS A 166 3.00 -11.09 -15.72
C LYS A 166 3.47 -11.33 -17.16
N LYS A 167 2.75 -12.15 -17.92
CA LYS A 167 3.11 -12.48 -19.32
C LYS A 167 2.81 -11.34 -20.31
N ARG A 168 1.93 -10.40 -19.94
CA ARG A 168 1.42 -9.32 -20.79
C ARG A 168 2.08 -7.97 -20.51
N ILE A 169 2.97 -7.90 -19.52
CA ILE A 169 3.60 -6.66 -19.05
C ILE A 169 5.03 -6.58 -19.58
N PRO A 170 5.50 -5.39 -20.01
CA PRO A 170 6.89 -5.20 -20.40
C PRO A 170 7.85 -5.46 -19.23
N LYS A 171 8.95 -6.17 -19.50
CA LYS A 171 9.96 -6.53 -18.47
C LYS A 171 10.57 -5.31 -17.77
N SER A 172 10.58 -4.15 -18.44
CA SER A 172 11.02 -2.88 -17.87
C SER A 172 10.13 -2.39 -16.71
N ALA A 173 8.90 -2.92 -16.56
CA ALA A 173 7.99 -2.55 -15.47
C ALA A 173 8.32 -3.25 -14.14
N PHE A 174 9.00 -4.39 -14.18
CA PHE A 174 9.19 -5.21 -12.99
C PHE A 174 9.94 -4.53 -11.84
N PRO A 175 10.89 -3.60 -12.08
CA PRO A 175 11.46 -2.78 -11.01
C PRO A 175 10.41 -2.02 -10.18
N ALA A 176 9.32 -1.54 -10.80
CA ALA A 176 8.22 -0.87 -10.09
C ALA A 176 7.50 -1.82 -9.12
N PHE A 177 7.51 -3.12 -9.40
CA PHE A 177 6.77 -4.13 -8.66
C PHE A 177 7.63 -4.89 -7.64
N ASN A 178 8.89 -4.52 -7.45
CA ASN A 178 9.77 -5.13 -6.45
C ASN A 178 9.22 -5.06 -5.02
N ILE A 179 8.30 -4.13 -4.73
CA ILE A 179 7.63 -4.03 -3.43
C ILE A 179 6.90 -5.33 -3.05
N THR A 180 6.42 -6.10 -4.02
CA THR A 180 5.78 -7.41 -3.84
C THR A 180 6.63 -8.39 -3.04
N VAL A 181 7.97 -8.28 -3.09
CA VAL A 181 8.89 -9.12 -2.31
C VAL A 181 8.66 -8.95 -0.82
N ALA A 182 8.50 -7.71 -0.38
CA ALA A 182 8.23 -7.40 1.01
C ALA A 182 6.80 -7.81 1.41
N LEU A 183 5.83 -7.65 0.50
CA LEU A 183 4.44 -8.05 0.72
C LEU A 183 4.32 -9.57 0.91
N ASP A 184 4.92 -10.36 0.03
CA ASP A 184 4.93 -11.82 0.13
C ASP A 184 5.63 -12.30 1.39
N TRP A 185 6.76 -11.67 1.75
CA TRP A 185 7.45 -12.01 2.97
C TRP A 185 6.56 -11.78 4.19
N HIS A 186 5.83 -10.67 4.22
CA HIS A 186 4.92 -10.35 5.30
C HIS A 186 3.78 -11.36 5.39
N LEU A 187 3.08 -11.64 4.30
CA LEU A 187 1.99 -12.63 4.26
C LEU A 187 2.46 -14.04 4.65
N LYS A 188 3.63 -14.46 4.17
CA LYS A 188 4.22 -15.76 4.55
C LYS A 188 4.56 -15.82 6.04
N THR A 189 5.06 -14.73 6.60
CA THR A 189 5.40 -14.66 8.03
C THR A 189 4.13 -14.65 8.88
N LEU A 190 3.09 -13.93 8.45
CA LEU A 190 1.79 -13.89 9.10
C LEU A 190 1.13 -15.28 9.11
N ARG A 191 1.16 -15.99 7.98
CA ARG A 191 0.67 -17.37 7.88
C ARG A 191 1.44 -18.32 8.80
N LYS A 192 2.77 -18.19 8.89
CA LYS A 192 3.59 -18.99 9.83
C LYS A 192 3.29 -18.69 11.29
N ALA A 193 2.84 -17.48 11.59
CA ALA A 193 2.40 -17.06 12.92
C ALA A 193 0.92 -17.38 13.19
N ASP A 194 0.28 -18.22 12.36
CA ASP A 194 -1.14 -18.58 12.50
C ASP A 194 -2.05 -17.33 12.59
N PHE A 195 -1.77 -16.35 11.73
CA PHE A 195 -2.50 -15.07 11.64
C PHE A 195 -2.53 -14.25 12.94
N ASN A 196 -1.65 -14.56 13.89
CA ASN A 196 -1.41 -13.72 15.06
C ASN A 196 -0.67 -12.43 14.64
N ILE A 197 -1.43 -11.34 14.49
CA ILE A 197 -0.89 -10.04 14.08
C ILE A 197 0.04 -9.39 15.13
N PHE A 198 -0.06 -9.81 16.39
CA PHE A 198 0.78 -9.33 17.50
C PHE A 198 2.09 -10.14 17.66
N HIS A 199 2.31 -11.17 16.83
CA HIS A 199 3.48 -12.03 16.96
C HIS A 199 4.79 -11.24 16.71
N PRO A 200 5.81 -11.33 17.61
CA PRO A 200 7.04 -10.54 17.50
C PRO A 200 7.82 -10.71 16.20
N SER A 201 7.67 -11.86 15.50
CA SER A 201 8.34 -12.08 14.21
C SER A 201 7.92 -11.09 13.13
N LEU A 202 6.70 -10.54 13.21
CA LEU A 202 6.18 -9.57 12.25
C LEU A 202 6.82 -8.19 12.41
N GLN A 203 7.39 -7.90 13.58
CA GLN A 203 8.08 -6.65 13.89
C GLN A 203 9.59 -6.72 13.58
N ARG A 204 10.12 -7.92 13.29
CA ARG A 204 11.53 -8.09 12.94
C ARG A 204 11.78 -7.70 11.49
N LYS A 205 12.91 -7.02 11.25
CA LYS A 205 13.38 -6.74 9.88
C LYS A 205 13.88 -8.02 9.23
N ASN A 206 13.51 -8.25 7.97
CA ASN A 206 14.07 -9.34 7.18
C ASN A 206 15.49 -8.97 6.71
N THR A 207 16.51 -9.57 7.31
CA THR A 207 17.92 -9.36 6.96
C THR A 207 18.27 -9.86 5.55
N LEU A 208 17.52 -10.84 5.03
CA LEU A 208 17.69 -11.39 3.69
C LEU A 208 16.87 -10.65 2.61
N LEU A 209 16.17 -9.57 2.98
CA LEU A 209 15.36 -8.80 2.03
C LEU A 209 16.19 -8.29 0.84
N PRO A 210 17.39 -7.69 1.01
CA PRO A 210 18.20 -7.23 -0.12
C PRO A 210 18.57 -8.36 -1.09
N LEU A 211 18.95 -9.52 -0.56
CA LEU A 211 19.26 -10.70 -1.37
C LEU A 211 18.03 -11.18 -2.15
N SER A 212 16.87 -11.23 -1.49
CA SER A 212 15.63 -11.64 -2.15
C SER A 212 15.18 -10.66 -3.24
N LEU A 213 15.38 -9.36 -3.04
CA LEU A 213 15.14 -8.32 -4.04
C LEU A 213 16.08 -8.49 -5.23
N TYR A 214 17.37 -8.72 -4.98
CA TYR A 214 18.36 -8.98 -6.02
C TYR A 214 18.04 -10.24 -6.86
N VAL A 215 17.67 -11.34 -6.19
CA VAL A 215 17.27 -12.57 -6.88
C VAL A 215 16.01 -12.34 -7.73
N ARG A 216 15.03 -11.57 -7.24
CA ARG A 216 13.81 -11.28 -8.00
C ARG A 216 14.03 -10.33 -9.16
N SER A 217 14.89 -9.32 -9.00
CA SER A 217 15.24 -8.41 -10.10
C SER A 217 15.93 -9.18 -11.23
N TRP A 218 16.83 -10.11 -10.88
CA TRP A 218 17.48 -10.99 -11.86
C TRP A 218 16.50 -11.95 -12.55
N LYS A 219 15.59 -12.56 -11.80
CA LYS A 219 14.57 -13.49 -12.35
C LYS A 219 13.47 -12.82 -13.15
N GLN A 220 13.40 -11.48 -13.16
CA GLN A 220 12.33 -10.73 -13.79
C GLN A 220 10.96 -11.26 -13.32
N SER A 221 10.71 -11.21 -12.02
CA SER A 221 9.46 -11.70 -11.43
C SER A 221 9.04 -10.88 -10.21
N TYR A 222 7.73 -10.63 -10.08
CA TYR A 222 7.09 -9.99 -8.94
C TYR A 222 5.96 -10.87 -8.38
#